data_AF-A0A128A583-F1
#
_entry.id   AF-A0A128A583-F1
#
_cell.length_a   1.000
_cell.length_b   1.000
_cell.length_c   1.000
_cell.angle_alpha   90.00
_cell.angle_beta   90.00
_cell.angle_gamma   90.00
#
_symmetry.space_group_name_H-M   'P 1'
#
loop_
_entity.id
_entity.type
_entity.pdbx_description
1 polymer ?
#
loop_
_entity_poly.entity_id
_entity_poly.type
_entity_poly.pdbx_seq_one_letter_code
_entity_poly.pdbx_strand_id
1 'polypeptide(L)'
;MLLHFIFVVKEEDLDKRKWEFEYVTKMAQFYKVWIEKTFSQKVEVQADEMIVKSGGRFRIVDTPALLEDHADRGRDIFHFYLTYFRPLWTDCTCEGYFAENFGMVLWSKSPQKDDLTFLMETNCPKVSHELTHEFLRQTGYKNYKELVHDIWDKHLFASLSYEHYDADYNQTEKDALFATLDTSSLRV
;
A
#
# COMPACT_ATOMS: atom_id res chain seq x y z
N MET A 1 -2.33 7.12 15.53
CA MET A 1 -2.92 7.57 14.25
C MET A 1 -3.77 6.44 13.69
N LEU A 2 -4.81 6.74 12.92
CA LEU A 2 -5.55 5.74 12.13
C LEU A 2 -4.94 5.64 10.73
N LEU A 3 -4.59 4.43 10.31
CA LEU A 3 -4.24 4.08 8.94
C LEU A 3 -5.43 3.37 8.29
N HIS A 4 -6.05 4.02 7.32
CA HIS A 4 -7.26 3.53 6.66
C HIS A 4 -6.95 3.10 5.23
N PHE A 5 -6.91 1.80 4.99
CA PHE A 5 -6.79 1.22 3.66
C PHE A 5 -8.12 1.29 2.92
N ILE A 6 -8.11 1.84 1.71
CA ILE A 6 -9.31 2.02 0.89
C ILE A 6 -9.11 1.24 -0.40
N PHE A 7 -9.83 0.12 -0.55
CA PHE A 7 -9.80 -0.69 -1.77
C PHE A 7 -10.72 -0.09 -2.82
N VAL A 8 -10.13 0.55 -3.84
CA VAL A 8 -10.89 1.20 -4.90
C VAL A 8 -11.24 0.16 -5.97
N VAL A 9 -12.54 -0.05 -6.17
CA VAL A 9 -13.05 -1.10 -7.05
C VAL A 9 -14.19 -0.59 -7.91
N LYS A 10 -14.23 -1.01 -9.17
CA LYS A 10 -15.37 -0.71 -10.05
C LYS A 10 -16.57 -1.56 -9.68
N GLU A 11 -17.77 -1.00 -9.75
CA GLU A 11 -19.01 -1.69 -9.43
C GLU A 11 -19.17 -3.01 -10.21
N GLU A 12 -18.79 -3.05 -11.49
CA GLU A 12 -18.83 -4.25 -12.33
C GLU A 12 -17.84 -5.38 -11.95
N ASP A 13 -16.86 -5.07 -11.10
CA ASP A 13 -15.82 -5.99 -10.63
C ASP A 13 -15.95 -6.32 -9.14
N LEU A 14 -16.86 -5.67 -8.41
CA LEU A 14 -17.00 -5.79 -6.96
C LEU A 14 -17.07 -7.25 -6.51
N ASP A 15 -18.04 -8.03 -7.01
CA ASP A 15 -18.19 -9.44 -6.63
C ASP A 15 -17.00 -10.32 -7.01
N LYS A 16 -16.33 -10.01 -8.13
CA LYS A 16 -15.20 -10.79 -8.64
C LYS A 16 -13.91 -10.55 -7.83
N ARG A 17 -13.83 -9.41 -7.14
CA ARG A 17 -12.64 -8.97 -6.40
C ARG A 17 -12.81 -9.04 -4.88
N LYS A 18 -13.94 -9.56 -4.38
CA LYS A 18 -14.16 -9.79 -2.94
C LYS A 18 -13.01 -10.54 -2.26
N TRP A 19 -12.47 -11.57 -2.89
CA TRP A 19 -11.34 -12.33 -2.35
C TRP A 19 -10.06 -11.49 -2.21
N GLU A 20 -9.84 -10.52 -3.11
CA GLU A 20 -8.72 -9.57 -2.99
C GLU A 20 -8.97 -8.62 -1.82
N PHE A 21 -10.21 -8.16 -1.60
CA PHE A 21 -10.54 -7.31 -0.46
C PHE A 21 -10.40 -8.06 0.88
N GLU A 22 -10.75 -9.35 0.92
CA GLU A 22 -10.47 -10.21 2.08
C GLU A 22 -8.96 -10.29 2.37
N TYR A 23 -8.14 -10.39 1.32
CA TYR A 23 -6.68 -10.33 1.46
C TYR A 23 -6.21 -8.96 1.96
N VAL A 24 -6.73 -7.86 1.42
CA VAL A 24 -6.43 -6.48 1.87
C VAL A 24 -6.74 -6.31 3.35
N THR A 25 -7.85 -6.87 3.83
CA THR A 25 -8.22 -6.81 5.26
C THR A 25 -7.19 -7.52 6.14
N LYS A 26 -6.68 -8.68 5.72
CA LYS A 26 -5.59 -9.40 6.42
C LYS A 26 -4.27 -8.64 6.35
N MET A 27 -3.95 -8.11 5.17
CA MET A 27 -2.76 -7.30 4.91
C MET A 27 -2.73 -6.01 5.76
N ALA A 28 -3.88 -5.36 5.98
CA ALA A 28 -3.97 -4.19 6.85
C ALA A 28 -3.57 -4.53 8.29
N GLN A 29 -4.02 -5.68 8.82
CA GLN A 29 -3.64 -6.16 10.16
C GLN A 29 -2.15 -6.54 10.23
N PHE A 30 -1.62 -7.15 9.17
CA PHE A 30 -0.17 -7.37 9.05
C PHE A 30 0.60 -6.05 9.15
N TYR A 31 0.22 -5.04 8.35
CA TYR A 31 0.92 -3.75 8.35
C TYR A 31 0.82 -3.02 9.68
N LYS A 32 -0.27 -3.17 10.45
CA LYS A 32 -0.33 -2.68 11.84
C LYS A 32 0.86 -3.16 12.67
N VAL A 33 1.13 -4.46 12.63
CA VAL A 33 2.22 -5.10 13.39
C VAL A 33 3.59 -4.76 12.80
N TRP A 34 3.72 -4.77 11.48
CA TRP A 34 4.96 -4.40 10.80
C TRP A 34 5.36 -2.95 11.07
N ILE A 35 4.41 -1.99 11.06
CA ILE A 35 4.67 -0.58 11.38
C ILE A 35 5.18 -0.43 12.81
N GLU A 36 4.56 -1.11 13.78
CA GLU A 36 5.00 -1.06 15.18
C GLU A 36 6.41 -1.63 15.34
N LYS A 37 6.72 -2.76 14.70
CA LYS A 37 8.04 -3.38 14.76
C LYS A 37 9.13 -2.54 14.06
N THR A 38 8.81 -1.93 12.92
CA THR A 38 9.79 -1.28 12.03
C THR A 38 10.03 0.19 12.39
N PHE A 39 8.99 0.92 12.77
CA PHE A 39 9.07 2.37 13.03
C PHE A 39 8.82 2.75 14.49
N SER A 40 8.60 1.76 15.37
CA SER A 40 8.22 1.99 16.78
C SER A 40 6.96 2.85 16.93
N GLN A 41 6.05 2.81 15.94
CA GLN A 41 4.81 3.57 15.96
C GLN A 41 3.59 2.67 16.11
N LYS A 42 2.72 3.02 17.06
CA LYS A 42 1.43 2.34 17.25
C LYS A 42 0.35 3.02 16.41
N VAL A 43 -0.26 2.24 15.53
CA VAL A 43 -1.37 2.68 14.69
C VAL A 43 -2.59 1.79 14.88
N GLU A 44 -3.75 2.38 14.70
CA GLU A 44 -4.97 1.60 14.43
C GLU A 44 -5.14 1.45 12.93
N VAL A 45 -5.71 0.33 12.50
CA VAL A 45 -5.94 0.06 11.08
C VAL A 45 -7.40 -0.21 10.79
N GLN A 46 -7.86 0.31 9.67
CA GLN A 46 -9.17 0.02 9.09
C GLN A 46 -9.00 -0.33 7.61
N ALA A 47 -9.92 -1.14 7.07
CA ALA A 47 -10.02 -1.39 5.64
C ALA A 47 -11.48 -1.23 5.19
N ASP A 48 -11.73 -0.46 4.13
CA ASP A 48 -13.04 -0.31 3.48
C ASP A 48 -12.92 -0.41 1.95
N GLU A 49 -14.07 -0.50 1.28
CA GLU A 49 -14.16 -0.51 -0.19
C GLU A 49 -14.73 0.83 -0.68
N MET A 50 -14.07 1.44 -1.67
CA MET A 50 -14.62 2.56 -2.43
C MET A 50 -15.17 2.03 -3.76
N ILE A 51 -16.50 1.93 -3.86
CA ILE A 51 -17.19 1.45 -5.06
C ILE A 51 -17.34 2.59 -6.07
N VAL A 52 -16.63 2.47 -7.19
CA VAL A 52 -16.73 3.40 -8.31
C VAL A 52 -17.81 2.93 -9.27
N LYS A 53 -18.95 3.62 -9.27
CA LYS A 53 -20.06 3.33 -10.18
C LYS A 53 -19.68 3.63 -11.63
N SER A 54 -20.03 2.72 -12.54
CA SER A 54 -19.92 2.91 -13.98
C SER A 54 -21.03 3.85 -14.49
N GLY A 55 -20.89 5.16 -14.20
CA GLY A 55 -21.80 6.22 -14.66
C GLY A 55 -21.20 7.07 -15.80
N GLY A 56 -21.98 7.36 -16.83
CA GLY A 56 -21.53 7.81 -18.16
C GLY A 56 -20.52 8.97 -18.25
N ARG A 57 -19.65 8.89 -19.27
CA ARG A 57 -18.63 9.81 -19.84
C ARG A 57 -17.76 10.71 -18.94
N PHE A 58 -18.07 10.95 -17.65
CA PHE A 58 -17.39 12.01 -16.87
C PHE A 58 -17.09 11.70 -15.40
N ARG A 59 -17.32 10.47 -14.91
CA ARG A 59 -16.93 10.11 -13.52
C ARG A 59 -15.72 9.17 -13.51
N ILE A 60 -14.59 9.68 -13.98
CA ILE A 60 -13.29 9.01 -13.86
C ILE A 60 -12.78 9.35 -12.46
N VAL A 61 -12.48 8.32 -11.66
CA VAL A 61 -11.74 8.51 -10.41
C VAL A 61 -10.26 8.56 -10.76
N ASP A 62 -9.60 9.62 -10.34
CA ASP A 62 -8.18 9.90 -10.56
C ASP A 62 -7.54 10.44 -9.26
N THR A 63 -6.25 10.80 -9.32
CA THR A 63 -5.52 11.30 -8.14
C THR A 63 -6.16 12.56 -7.51
N PRO A 64 -6.54 13.61 -8.27
CA PRO A 64 -7.30 14.74 -7.73
C PRO A 64 -8.58 14.33 -6.98
N ALA A 65 -9.39 13.45 -7.54
CA ALA A 65 -10.61 12.98 -6.88
C ALA A 65 -10.33 12.26 -5.55
N LEU A 66 -9.24 11.50 -5.47
CA LEU A 66 -8.84 10.85 -4.21
C LEU A 66 -8.29 11.83 -3.18
N LEU A 67 -7.63 12.91 -3.59
CA LEU A 67 -7.18 13.97 -2.67
C LEU A 67 -8.36 14.76 -2.09
N GLU A 68 -9.41 14.99 -2.88
CA GLU A 68 -10.68 15.55 -2.39
C GLU A 68 -11.35 14.61 -1.38
N ASP A 69 -11.49 13.33 -1.71
CA ASP A 69 -12.05 12.32 -0.79
C ASP A 69 -11.23 12.21 0.50
N HIS A 70 -9.90 12.24 0.43
CA HIS A 70 -9.02 12.26 1.61
C HIS A 70 -9.28 13.48 2.50
N ALA A 71 -9.43 14.67 1.90
CA ALA A 71 -9.71 15.90 2.63
C ALA A 71 -11.07 15.84 3.33
N ASP A 72 -12.08 15.26 2.69
CA ASP A 72 -13.44 15.11 3.23
C ASP A 72 -13.52 14.08 4.35
N ARG A 73 -12.71 13.00 4.27
CA ARG A 73 -12.65 11.96 5.30
C ARG A 73 -11.86 12.35 6.55
N GLY A 74 -11.04 13.40 6.48
CA GLY A 74 -10.26 13.93 7.59
C GLY A 74 -8.76 13.80 7.36
N ARG A 75 -8.05 14.94 7.39
CA ARG A 75 -6.61 15.02 7.11
C ARG A 75 -5.71 14.50 8.24
N ASP A 76 -6.29 14.21 9.41
CA ASP A 76 -5.61 13.60 10.56
C ASP A 76 -5.58 12.06 10.50
N ILE A 77 -6.29 11.48 9.53
CA ILE A 77 -6.28 10.05 9.21
C ILE A 77 -5.35 9.82 8.02
N PHE A 78 -4.47 8.83 8.14
CA PHE A 78 -3.66 8.39 7.02
C PHE A 78 -4.51 7.50 6.10
N HIS A 79 -4.94 8.04 4.97
CA HIS A 79 -5.70 7.31 3.95
C HIS A 79 -4.76 6.66 2.93
N PHE A 80 -4.91 5.36 2.73
CA PHE A 80 -4.08 4.58 1.80
C PHE A 80 -4.94 3.91 0.73
N TYR A 81 -4.89 4.42 -0.50
CA TYR A 81 -5.73 4.00 -1.61
C TYR A 81 -5.08 2.90 -2.44
N LEU A 82 -5.75 1.76 -2.54
CA LEU A 82 -5.38 0.64 -3.40
C LEU A 82 -6.17 0.76 -4.70
N THR A 83 -5.55 1.36 -5.73
CA THR A 83 -6.25 1.85 -6.92
C THR A 83 -6.09 0.93 -8.13
N TYR A 84 -7.07 0.90 -9.05
CA TYR A 84 -6.96 0.16 -10.31
C TYR A 84 -6.34 1.00 -11.46
N PHE A 85 -5.83 2.19 -11.15
CA PHE A 85 -5.24 3.13 -12.10
C PHE A 85 -3.94 3.69 -11.51
N ARG A 86 -3.03 4.13 -12.36
CA ARG A 86 -1.77 4.72 -11.90
C ARG A 86 -2.00 6.16 -11.44
N PRO A 87 -1.22 6.67 -10.47
CA PRO A 87 -1.21 8.09 -10.18
C PRO A 87 -0.83 8.89 -11.43
N LEU A 88 -1.43 10.07 -11.61
CA LEU A 88 -1.15 10.93 -12.77
C LEU A 88 0.29 11.46 -12.79
N TRP A 89 0.91 11.53 -11.61
CA TRP A 89 2.31 11.90 -11.42
C TRP A 89 2.87 11.05 -10.28
N THR A 90 4.10 10.56 -10.44
CA THR A 90 4.82 9.80 -9.43
C THR A 90 6.28 10.24 -9.44
N ASP A 91 6.88 10.34 -8.26
CA ASP A 91 8.31 10.58 -8.06
C ASP A 91 9.13 9.28 -8.00
N CYS A 92 8.48 8.11 -8.10
CA CYS A 92 9.12 6.81 -7.98
C CYS A 92 8.63 5.80 -9.04
N THR A 93 9.48 4.83 -9.38
CA THR A 93 9.13 3.71 -10.29
C THR A 93 8.17 2.69 -9.66
N CYS A 94 7.83 2.87 -8.38
CA CYS A 94 6.90 2.05 -7.60
C CYS A 94 5.45 2.08 -8.13
N GLU A 95 5.12 3.02 -9.02
CA GLU A 95 3.74 3.27 -9.48
C GLU A 95 2.80 3.67 -8.33
N GLY A 96 3.35 4.31 -7.31
CA GLY A 96 2.65 4.89 -6.17
C GLY A 96 2.84 6.40 -6.07
N TYR A 97 2.11 7.01 -5.15
CA TYR A 97 2.21 8.43 -4.82
C TYR A 97 1.88 8.62 -3.35
N PHE A 98 2.68 9.42 -2.66
CA PHE A 98 2.42 9.80 -1.28
C PHE A 98 2.40 11.33 -1.10
N ALA A 99 1.64 11.75 -0.10
CA ALA A 99 1.67 13.08 0.48
C ALA A 99 1.40 12.94 1.99
N GLU A 100 1.36 14.05 2.73
CA GLU A 100 1.07 14.01 4.16
C GLU A 100 -0.27 13.30 4.45
N ASN A 101 -0.22 12.22 5.22
CA ASN A 101 -1.36 11.37 5.56
C ASN A 101 -2.13 10.82 4.33
N PHE A 102 -1.48 10.74 3.17
CA PHE A 102 -2.07 10.22 1.94
C PHE A 102 -1.08 9.29 1.25
N GLY A 103 -1.55 8.11 0.86
CA GLY A 103 -0.78 7.17 0.06
C GLY A 103 -1.68 6.54 -0.99
N MET A 104 -1.15 6.27 -2.17
CA MET A 104 -1.84 5.45 -3.15
C MET A 104 -0.86 4.60 -3.94
N VAL A 105 -1.30 3.42 -4.34
CA VAL A 105 -0.55 2.54 -5.25
C VAL A 105 -1.47 2.01 -6.33
N LEU A 106 -0.92 1.69 -7.49
CA LEU A 106 -1.56 0.78 -8.42
C LEU A 106 -1.63 -0.62 -7.78
N TRP A 107 -2.83 -1.02 -7.35
CA TRP A 107 -3.14 -2.38 -6.95
C TRP A 107 -3.42 -3.23 -8.19
N SER A 108 -2.42 -4.03 -8.56
CA SER A 108 -2.48 -4.95 -9.67
C SER A 108 -3.49 -6.06 -9.38
N LYS A 109 -4.43 -6.23 -10.31
CA LYS A 109 -5.38 -7.35 -10.31
C LYS A 109 -4.64 -8.63 -10.74
N SER A 110 -4.89 -9.73 -10.02
CA SER A 110 -4.29 -11.00 -10.41
C SER A 110 -4.90 -11.54 -11.72
N PRO A 111 -4.07 -12.11 -12.63
CA PRO A 111 -4.57 -12.81 -13.81
C PRO A 111 -5.31 -14.11 -13.45
N GLN A 112 -5.08 -14.67 -12.26
CA GLN A 112 -5.69 -15.90 -11.78
C GLN A 112 -6.48 -15.65 -10.49
N LYS A 113 -7.66 -16.26 -10.39
CA LYS A 113 -8.49 -16.12 -9.19
C LYS A 113 -7.77 -16.78 -8.00
N ASP A 114 -7.84 -16.14 -6.83
CA ASP A 114 -7.32 -16.65 -5.56
C ASP A 114 -5.78 -16.85 -5.54
N ASP A 115 -5.06 -16.22 -6.46
CA ASP A 115 -3.60 -16.22 -6.51
C ASP A 115 -3.02 -15.21 -5.52
N LEU A 116 -2.89 -15.67 -4.26
CA LEU A 116 -2.35 -14.87 -3.17
C LEU A 116 -0.87 -14.54 -3.36
N THR A 117 -0.11 -15.43 -4.01
CA THR A 117 1.30 -15.21 -4.32
C THR A 117 1.47 -14.00 -5.23
N PHE A 118 0.62 -13.84 -6.24
CA PHE A 118 0.63 -12.65 -7.08
C PHE A 118 0.37 -11.38 -6.27
N LEU A 119 -0.66 -11.37 -5.41
CA LEU A 119 -0.98 -10.20 -4.59
C LEU A 119 0.18 -9.84 -3.65
N MET A 120 0.77 -10.85 -3.01
CA MET A 120 1.92 -10.70 -2.13
C MET A 120 3.12 -10.11 -2.87
N GLU A 121 3.58 -10.76 -3.94
CA GLU A 121 4.82 -10.37 -4.65
C GLU A 121 4.67 -9.06 -5.43
N THR A 122 3.46 -8.76 -5.92
CA THR A 122 3.25 -7.61 -6.81
C THR A 122 2.80 -6.37 -6.07
N ASN A 123 1.94 -6.50 -5.05
CA ASN A 123 1.29 -5.36 -4.41
C ASN A 123 1.87 -5.02 -3.04
N CYS A 124 2.17 -6.01 -2.20
CA CYS A 124 2.63 -5.73 -0.83
C CYS A 124 3.95 -4.91 -0.78
N PRO A 125 4.99 -5.20 -1.59
CA PRO A 125 6.18 -4.37 -1.61
C PRO A 125 5.88 -2.90 -1.93
N LYS A 126 4.98 -2.62 -2.88
CA LYS A 126 4.54 -1.26 -3.22
C LYS A 126 3.82 -0.58 -2.06
N VAL A 127 2.95 -1.32 -1.38
CA VAL A 127 2.27 -0.80 -0.17
C VAL A 127 3.30 -0.43 0.89
N SER A 128 4.23 -1.33 1.20
CA SER A 128 5.28 -1.06 2.19
C SER A 128 6.20 0.11 1.81
N HIS A 129 6.43 0.34 0.51
CA HIS A 129 7.19 1.48 0.00
C HIS A 129 6.54 2.81 0.37
N GLU A 130 5.27 3.00 -0.01
CA GLU A 130 4.56 4.24 0.29
C GLU A 130 4.30 4.42 1.79
N LEU A 131 4.07 3.32 2.54
CA LEU A 131 3.99 3.40 4.00
C LEU A 131 5.31 3.88 4.61
N THR A 132 6.45 3.38 4.11
CA THR A 132 7.77 3.78 4.60
C THR A 132 8.03 5.26 4.39
N HIS A 133 7.62 5.82 3.24
CA HIS A 133 7.69 7.26 3.02
C HIS A 133 6.98 8.05 4.13
N GLU A 134 5.73 7.68 4.43
CA GLU A 134 4.93 8.41 5.41
C GLU A 134 5.46 8.23 6.83
N PHE A 135 5.80 7.01 7.24
CA PHE A 135 6.28 6.77 8.60
C PHE A 135 7.65 7.38 8.87
N LEU A 136 8.58 7.38 7.89
CA LEU A 136 9.84 8.12 8.04
C LEU A 136 9.64 9.64 8.03
N ARG A 137 8.68 10.16 7.25
CA ARG A 137 8.32 11.58 7.30
C ARG A 137 7.87 11.97 8.70
N GLN A 138 7.01 11.15 9.32
CA GLN A 138 6.48 11.40 10.66
C GLN A 138 7.53 11.32 11.77
N THR A 139 8.59 10.52 11.61
CA THR A 139 9.72 10.52 12.55
C THR A 139 10.66 11.72 12.38
N GLY A 140 10.47 12.52 11.33
CA GLY A 140 11.36 13.63 10.99
C GLY A 140 12.70 13.18 10.40
N TYR A 141 12.77 11.96 9.87
CA TYR A 141 13.97 11.43 9.25
C TYR A 141 14.37 12.27 8.03
N LYS A 142 15.61 12.77 8.00
CA LYS A 142 16.09 13.60 6.89
C LYS A 142 16.41 12.74 5.68
N ASN A 143 16.11 13.24 4.47
CA ASN A 143 16.37 12.55 3.21
C ASN A 143 15.72 11.15 3.12
N TYR A 144 14.56 10.99 3.77
CA TYR A 144 13.83 9.73 3.78
C TYR A 144 13.38 9.31 2.37
N LYS A 145 13.10 10.29 1.49
CA LYS A 145 12.69 10.00 0.11
C LYS A 145 13.80 9.27 -0.65
N GLU A 146 15.01 9.81 -0.61
CA GLU A 146 16.19 9.25 -1.24
C GLU A 146 16.49 7.85 -0.69
N LEU A 147 16.42 7.66 0.63
CA LEU A 147 16.62 6.34 1.24
C LEU A 147 15.62 5.30 0.74
N VAL A 148 14.33 5.65 0.72
CA VAL A 148 13.25 4.73 0.28
C VAL A 148 13.38 4.41 -1.21
N HIS A 149 13.72 5.39 -2.03
CA HIS A 149 13.97 5.19 -3.46
C HIS A 149 15.21 4.32 -3.71
N ASP A 150 16.30 4.53 -2.98
CA ASP A 150 17.52 3.72 -3.09
C ASP A 150 17.27 2.24 -2.75
N ILE A 151 16.42 1.96 -1.74
CA ILE A 151 16.01 0.60 -1.40
C ILE A 151 15.19 0.00 -2.54
N TRP A 152 14.22 0.76 -3.06
CA TRP A 152 13.37 0.32 -4.16
C TRP A 152 14.17 0.02 -5.44
N ASP A 153 15.11 0.88 -5.80
CA ASP A 153 15.99 0.67 -6.95
C ASP A 153 16.87 -0.56 -6.79
N LYS A 154 17.31 -0.89 -5.56
CA LYS A 154 18.03 -2.14 -5.31
C LYS A 154 17.15 -3.37 -5.50
N HIS A 155 15.87 -3.31 -5.15
CA HIS A 155 14.94 -4.40 -5.45
C HIS A 155 14.78 -4.59 -6.97
N LEU A 156 14.67 -3.50 -7.73
CA LEU A 156 14.46 -3.56 -9.17
C LEU A 156 15.71 -3.95 -9.97
N PHE A 157 16.88 -3.45 -9.57
CA PHE A 157 18.08 -3.47 -10.42
C PHE A 157 19.30 -4.15 -9.79
N ALA A 158 19.28 -4.42 -8.48
CA ALA A 158 20.38 -5.05 -7.76
C ALA A 158 20.01 -6.41 -7.14
N SER A 159 18.86 -6.97 -7.51
CA SER A 159 18.35 -8.26 -7.01
C SER A 159 18.26 -8.33 -5.49
N LEU A 160 18.01 -7.19 -4.81
CA LEU A 160 17.69 -7.20 -3.40
C LEU A 160 16.33 -7.89 -3.21
N SER A 161 16.28 -8.95 -2.42
CA SER A 161 15.02 -9.66 -2.14
C SER A 161 14.10 -8.83 -1.26
N TYR A 162 12.79 -8.96 -1.47
CA TYR A 162 11.80 -8.53 -0.50
C TYR A 162 11.91 -9.35 0.80
N GLU A 163 11.41 -8.78 1.89
CA GLU A 163 11.19 -9.52 3.13
C GLU A 163 9.81 -10.18 3.08
N HIS A 164 9.73 -11.44 3.52
CA HIS A 164 8.51 -12.23 3.47
C HIS A 164 8.02 -12.62 4.85
N TYR A 165 6.71 -12.66 5.03
CA TYR A 165 6.06 -12.86 6.32
C TYR A 165 4.92 -13.87 6.21
N ASP A 166 4.78 -14.71 7.24
CA ASP A 166 3.73 -15.72 7.35
C ASP A 166 2.39 -15.10 7.85
N ALA A 167 1.38 -15.97 8.02
CA ALA A 167 0.05 -15.58 8.52
C ALA A 167 0.06 -15.09 9.98
N ASP A 168 1.10 -15.43 10.75
CA ASP A 168 1.32 -15.01 12.14
C ASP A 168 2.22 -13.75 12.21
N TYR A 169 2.53 -13.14 11.06
CA TYR A 169 3.35 -11.94 10.91
C TYR A 169 4.80 -12.10 11.37
N ASN A 170 5.34 -13.32 11.27
CA ASN A 170 6.74 -13.63 11.48
C ASN A 170 7.46 -13.71 10.13
N GLN A 171 8.71 -13.25 10.10
CA GLN A 171 9.53 -13.35 8.90
C GLN A 171 9.78 -14.84 8.57
N THR A 172 9.64 -15.21 7.31
CA THR A 172 9.71 -16.60 6.86
C THR A 172 10.32 -16.73 5.47
N GLU A 173 10.94 -17.87 5.18
CA GLU A 173 11.37 -18.27 3.83
C GLU A 173 10.35 -19.18 3.13
N LYS A 174 9.30 -19.62 3.84
CA LYS A 174 8.30 -20.58 3.37
C LYS A 174 6.90 -20.15 3.76
N ASP A 175 5.91 -20.53 2.95
CA ASP A 175 4.49 -20.30 3.23
C ASP A 175 4.18 -18.81 3.52
N ALA A 176 4.89 -17.92 2.82
CA ALA A 176 4.72 -16.48 2.95
C ALA A 176 3.33 -16.05 2.46
N LEU A 177 2.75 -15.10 3.17
CA LEU A 177 1.46 -14.50 2.86
C LEU A 177 1.57 -12.99 2.61
N PHE A 178 2.57 -12.33 3.18
CA PHE A 178 2.82 -10.90 3.00
C PHE A 178 4.28 -10.65 2.66
N ALA A 179 4.54 -9.49 2.03
CA ALA A 179 5.88 -9.07 1.69
C ALA A 179 6.08 -7.57 1.93
N THR A 180 7.33 -7.16 2.19
CA THR A 180 7.73 -5.76 2.32
C THR A 180 9.03 -5.50 1.59
N LEU A 181 9.35 -4.23 1.36
CA LEU A 181 10.72 -3.83 1.06
C LEU A 181 11.69 -4.28 2.16
N ASP A 182 12.97 -4.33 1.82
CA ASP A 182 14.06 -4.56 2.76
C ASP A 182 14.15 -3.40 3.74
N THR A 183 14.01 -3.70 5.03
CA THR A 183 14.03 -2.72 6.11
C THR A 183 15.39 -2.63 6.78
N SER A 184 16.37 -3.44 6.38
CA SER A 184 17.69 -3.55 7.04
C SER A 184 18.47 -2.23 7.11
N SER A 185 18.21 -1.32 6.16
CA SER A 185 18.84 -0.01 6.08
C SER A 185 18.03 1.11 6.75
N LEU A 186 16.79 0.84 7.16
CA LEU A 186 15.94 1.75 7.91
C LEU A 186 16.42 1.80 9.36
N ARG A 187 17.30 2.74 9.68
CA ARG A 187 17.74 3.00 11.06
C ARG A 187 16.75 3.98 11.71
N VAL A 188 15.64 3.47 12.23
CA VAL A 188 14.57 4.26 12.86
C VAL A 188 14.46 3.91 14.34
#